data_AF-A0A5D4H3F7-F1
#
_entry.id   AF-A0A5D4H3F7-F1
#
_cell.length_a   1.000
_cell.length_b   1.000
_cell.length_c   1.000
_cell.angle_alpha   90.00
_cell.angle_beta   90.00
_cell.angle_gamma   90.00
#
_symmetry.space_group_name_H-M   'P 1'
#
loop_
_entity.id
_entity.type
_entity.pdbx_description
1 polymer ?
#
loop_
_entity_poly.entity_id
_entity_poly.type
_entity_poly.pdbx_seq_one_letter_code
_entity_poly.pdbx_strand_id
1 'polypeptide(L)'
;MGERKPAAKAKADEVVLLSGGNPQIAKGYGDGPVKAYIAAMPGWKSDLGRRIDAIIEGEVPGVRKAVKWNSPFYGIEDDLWFLSLHCFTRYVKVTFFRGTSLEPVPAGKSKHPEVRYLDIHEGGFDEAQFAAWVRQASGLPGEKL
;
A
#
# COMPACT_ATOMS: atom_id res chain seq x y z
N MET A 1 14.51 47.70 13.98
CA MET A 1 14.71 47.05 12.67
C MET A 1 15.33 45.70 12.94
N GLY A 2 14.55 44.62 12.93
CA GLY A 2 15.04 43.27 13.15
C GLY A 2 14.61 42.41 11.98
N GLU A 3 15.52 42.15 11.06
CA GLU A 3 15.27 41.32 9.89
C GLU A 3 15.02 39.87 10.35
N ARG A 4 13.81 39.36 10.10
CA ARG A 4 13.55 37.92 10.24
C ARG A 4 14.23 37.20 9.09
N LYS A 5 15.30 36.50 9.42
CA LYS A 5 16.00 35.55 8.56
C LYS A 5 14.98 34.51 8.04
N PRO A 6 14.92 34.24 6.72
CA PRO A 6 14.01 33.23 6.20
C PRO A 6 14.38 31.87 6.79
N ALA A 7 13.39 31.14 7.30
CA ALA A 7 13.58 29.77 7.75
C ALA A 7 14.10 28.94 6.57
N ALA A 8 15.24 28.28 6.76
CA ALA A 8 15.77 27.34 5.79
C ALA A 8 14.72 26.26 5.54
N LYS A 9 14.33 26.05 4.28
CA LYS A 9 13.58 24.86 3.88
C LYS A 9 14.40 23.66 4.31
N ALA A 10 13.93 22.91 5.30
CA ALA A 10 14.48 21.60 5.60
C ALA A 10 14.45 20.80 4.30
N LYS A 11 15.62 20.40 3.79
CA LYS A 11 15.66 19.35 2.78
C LYS A 11 15.03 18.13 3.46
N ALA A 12 13.87 17.70 2.98
CA ALA A 12 13.37 16.39 3.32
C ALA A 12 14.47 15.40 2.96
N ASP A 13 15.03 14.71 3.95
CA ASP A 13 15.94 13.60 3.70
C ASP A 13 15.24 12.67 2.72
N GLU A 14 15.81 12.53 1.52
CA GLU A 14 15.23 11.78 0.41
C GLU A 14 15.10 10.32 0.88
N VAL A 15 13.86 9.82 0.98
CA VAL A 15 13.60 8.45 1.43
C VAL A 15 14.39 7.48 0.55
N VAL A 16 15.24 6.67 1.17
CA VAL A 16 16.06 5.69 0.47
C VAL A 16 15.16 4.68 -0.24
N LEU A 17 15.47 4.37 -1.50
CA LEU A 17 14.78 3.32 -2.26
C LEU A 17 15.60 2.05 -2.26
N LEU A 18 14.98 0.94 -1.89
CA LEU A 18 15.55 -0.41 -1.99
C LEU A 18 15.56 -0.88 -3.45
N SER A 19 16.22 -2.03 -3.68
CA SER A 19 16.15 -2.74 -4.96
C SER A 19 14.71 -2.87 -5.46
N GLY A 20 14.47 -2.53 -6.72
CA GLY A 20 13.13 -2.50 -7.30
C GLY A 20 12.36 -1.18 -7.10
N GLY A 21 12.95 -0.20 -6.42
CA GLY A 21 12.34 1.12 -6.18
C GLY A 21 11.35 1.14 -5.02
N ASN A 22 11.44 0.17 -4.10
CA ASN A 22 10.59 0.10 -2.92
C ASN A 22 11.05 1.09 -1.84
N PRO A 23 10.21 2.03 -1.39
CA PRO A 23 10.58 2.96 -0.33
C PRO A 23 11.01 2.25 0.95
N GLN A 24 12.16 2.65 1.51
CA GLN A 24 12.63 2.19 2.80
C GLN A 24 11.99 3.04 3.91
N ILE A 25 10.89 2.54 4.47
CA ILE A 25 10.17 3.19 5.57
C ILE A 25 10.22 2.27 6.78
N ALA A 26 10.65 2.81 7.91
CA ALA A 26 10.71 2.09 9.18
C ALA A 26 9.32 1.56 9.59
N LYS A 27 9.31 0.48 10.38
CA LYS A 27 8.07 -0.08 10.90
C LYS A 27 7.30 0.99 11.68
N GLY A 28 6.01 1.13 11.39
CA GLY A 28 5.13 2.06 12.07
C GLY A 28 3.67 1.72 11.83
N TYR A 29 2.81 2.11 12.78
CA TYR A 29 1.37 1.87 12.70
C TYR A 29 0.62 3.18 12.45
N GLY A 30 -0.55 3.06 11.84
CA GLY A 30 -1.40 4.18 11.47
C GLY A 30 -1.08 4.78 10.11
N ASP A 31 -1.74 5.89 9.84
CA ASP A 31 -1.80 6.53 8.53
C ASP A 31 -0.49 7.23 8.13
N GLY A 32 0.22 7.84 9.09
CA GLY A 32 1.45 8.59 8.85
C GLY A 32 2.54 7.79 8.10
N PRO A 33 2.94 6.60 8.58
CA PRO A 33 3.93 5.75 7.90
C PRO A 33 3.50 5.34 6.48
N VAL A 34 2.22 5.02 6.28
CA VAL A 34 1.70 4.64 4.95
C VAL A 34 1.71 5.83 3.99
N LYS A 35 1.31 7.03 4.44
CA LYS A 35 1.40 8.25 3.64
C LYS A 35 2.84 8.61 3.29
N ALA A 36 3.78 8.44 4.24
CA ALA A 36 5.20 8.63 3.96
C ALA A 36 5.72 7.65 2.90
N TYR A 37 5.30 6.37 2.99
CA TYR A 37 5.60 5.38 1.96
C TYR A 37 5.05 5.79 0.60
N ILE A 38 3.76 6.16 0.51
CA ILE A 38 3.11 6.56 -0.74
C ILE A 38 3.78 7.80 -1.35
N ALA A 39 4.13 8.79 -0.53
CA ALA A 39 4.85 9.98 -0.99
C ALA A 39 6.23 9.66 -1.57
N ALA A 40 6.89 8.62 -1.05
CA ALA A 40 8.20 8.19 -1.50
C ALA A 40 8.15 7.19 -2.69
N MET A 41 6.98 6.68 -3.07
CA MET A 41 6.87 5.77 -4.23
C MET A 41 7.32 6.50 -5.52
N PRO A 42 8.18 5.90 -6.35
CA PRO A 42 8.81 6.61 -7.47
C PRO A 42 7.87 6.80 -8.67
N GLY A 43 7.91 8.00 -9.26
CA GLY A 43 7.20 8.33 -10.50
C GLY A 43 5.68 8.16 -10.38
N TRP A 44 5.06 7.54 -11.39
CA TRP A 44 3.62 7.29 -11.45
C TRP A 44 3.07 6.44 -10.29
N LYS A 45 3.96 5.73 -9.57
CA LYS A 45 3.57 4.84 -8.48
C LYS A 45 3.04 5.59 -7.25
N SER A 46 3.49 6.83 -7.00
CA SER A 46 2.93 7.64 -5.91
C SER A 46 1.47 7.98 -6.15
N ASP A 47 1.13 8.36 -7.37
CA ASP A 47 -0.25 8.68 -7.78
C ASP A 47 -1.15 7.43 -7.73
N LEU A 48 -0.62 6.27 -8.15
CA LEU A 48 -1.31 4.99 -7.94
C LEU A 48 -1.52 4.70 -6.46
N GLY A 49 -0.48 4.85 -5.63
CA GLY A 49 -0.55 4.60 -4.19
C GLY A 49 -1.62 5.44 -3.50
N ARG A 50 -1.76 6.72 -3.85
CA ARG A 50 -2.83 7.60 -3.33
C ARG A 50 -4.22 7.12 -3.71
N ARG A 51 -4.41 6.65 -4.95
CA ARG A 51 -5.71 6.12 -5.41
C ARG A 51 -6.07 4.81 -4.72
N ILE A 52 -5.10 3.91 -4.57
CA ILE A 52 -5.26 2.68 -3.80
C ILE A 52 -5.68 2.99 -2.36
N ASP A 53 -4.95 3.87 -1.68
CA ASP A 53 -5.23 4.24 -0.29
C ASP A 53 -6.63 4.83 -0.14
N ALA A 54 -7.01 5.75 -1.02
CA ALA A 54 -8.34 6.36 -1.01
C ALA A 54 -9.48 5.34 -1.24
N ILE A 55 -9.31 4.39 -2.17
CA ILE A 55 -10.29 3.32 -2.38
C ILE A 55 -10.40 2.44 -1.14
N ILE A 56 -9.27 2.10 -0.51
CA ILE A 56 -9.28 1.27 0.70
C ILE A 56 -9.99 1.99 1.85
N GLU A 57 -9.70 3.26 2.09
CA GLU A 57 -10.37 4.06 3.11
C GLU A 57 -11.88 4.22 2.85
N GLY A 58 -12.27 4.35 1.58
CA GLY A 58 -13.67 4.46 1.18
C GLY A 58 -14.47 3.17 1.37
N GLU A 59 -13.88 2.02 1.03
CA GLU A 59 -14.53 0.71 1.17
C GLU A 59 -14.49 0.17 2.59
N VAL A 60 -13.49 0.56 3.38
CA VAL A 60 -13.28 0.07 4.76
C VAL A 60 -13.09 1.26 5.72
N PRO A 61 -14.18 1.91 6.16
CA PRO A 61 -14.09 2.98 7.15
C PRO A 61 -13.41 2.48 8.44
N GLY A 62 -12.37 3.18 8.88
CA GLY A 62 -11.60 2.79 10.07
C GLY A 62 -10.54 1.72 9.83
N VAL A 63 -10.18 1.45 8.56
CA VAL A 63 -9.11 0.51 8.18
C VAL A 63 -7.84 0.70 9.02
N ARG A 64 -7.27 -0.41 9.47
CA ARG A 64 -5.97 -0.45 10.16
C ARG A 64 -4.86 -0.39 9.14
N LYS A 65 -3.87 0.46 9.39
CA LYS A 65 -2.74 0.69 8.51
C LYS A 65 -1.43 0.45 9.25
N ALA A 66 -0.44 -0.08 8.56
CA ALA A 66 0.94 -0.13 9.07
C ALA A 66 1.93 -0.17 7.91
N VAL A 67 3.17 0.20 8.19
CA VAL A 67 4.33 -0.23 7.40
C VAL A 67 5.07 -1.30 8.20
N LYS A 68 5.31 -2.45 7.58
CA LYS A 68 6.09 -3.57 8.16
C LYS A 68 7.02 -4.11 7.07
N TRP A 69 8.28 -4.38 7.43
CA TRP A 69 9.30 -4.84 6.47
C TRP A 69 9.39 -4.01 5.18
N ASN A 70 9.21 -2.69 5.28
CA ASN A 70 9.15 -1.74 4.16
C ASN A 70 7.98 -1.93 3.19
N SER A 71 6.87 -2.55 3.63
CA SER A 71 5.65 -2.68 2.84
C SER A 71 4.46 -2.12 3.63
N PRO A 72 3.54 -1.38 2.99
CA PRO A 72 2.25 -1.05 3.58
C PRO A 72 1.39 -2.30 3.79
N PHE A 73 0.63 -2.31 4.87
CA PHE A 73 -0.37 -3.31 5.21
C PHE A 73 -1.67 -2.62 5.57
N TYR A 74 -2.78 -3.23 5.15
CA TYR A 74 -4.14 -2.80 5.43
C TYR A 74 -4.92 -3.96 6.07
N GLY A 75 -5.66 -3.66 7.13
CA GLY A 75 -6.29 -4.64 8.00
C GLY A 75 -7.60 -4.15 8.60
N ILE A 76 -8.33 -5.07 9.23
CA ILE A 76 -9.60 -4.78 9.92
C ILE A 76 -9.39 -4.53 11.41
N GLU A 77 -8.40 -5.20 11.99
CA GLU A 77 -8.02 -5.12 13.39
C GLU A 77 -6.50 -5.06 13.49
N ASP A 78 -6.01 -4.70 14.68
CA ASP A 78 -4.58 -4.64 14.91
C ASP A 78 -3.96 -6.04 14.67
N ASP A 79 -2.92 -6.07 13.84
CA ASP A 79 -2.22 -7.28 13.40
C ASP A 79 -3.05 -8.32 12.60
N LEU A 80 -4.24 -7.97 12.11
CA LEU A 80 -5.02 -8.79 11.17
C LEU A 80 -5.15 -8.10 9.80
N TRP A 81 -4.34 -8.55 8.84
CA TRP A 81 -4.15 -7.88 7.56
C TRP A 81 -4.86 -8.61 6.43
N PHE A 82 -5.52 -7.89 5.53
CA PHE A 82 -6.13 -8.49 4.33
C PHE A 82 -5.37 -8.13 3.04
N LEU A 83 -4.58 -7.05 3.05
CA LEU A 83 -3.86 -6.56 1.88
C LEU A 83 -2.48 -5.99 2.24
N SER A 84 -1.50 -6.15 1.34
CA SER A 84 -0.20 -5.46 1.39
C SER A 84 0.26 -4.95 0.02
N LEU A 85 1.08 -3.90 -0.01
CA LEU A 85 1.66 -3.30 -1.21
C LEU A 85 3.19 -3.46 -1.24
N HIS A 86 3.77 -3.59 -2.44
CA HIS A 86 5.22 -3.55 -2.64
C HIS A 86 5.56 -2.96 -4.01
N CYS A 87 6.54 -2.06 -4.09
CA CYS A 87 6.97 -1.53 -5.39
C CYS A 87 8.01 -2.45 -6.04
N PHE A 88 7.80 -2.76 -7.31
CA PHE A 88 8.80 -3.34 -8.19
C PHE A 88 9.17 -2.32 -9.28
N THR A 89 10.26 -2.56 -10.01
CA THR A 89 10.74 -1.62 -11.03
C THR A 89 9.64 -1.26 -12.03
N ARG A 90 8.85 -2.25 -12.47
CA ARG A 90 7.85 -2.10 -13.54
C ARG A 90 6.38 -2.05 -13.10
N TYR A 91 6.08 -2.40 -11.85
CA TYR A 91 4.71 -2.51 -11.36
C TYR A 91 4.64 -2.30 -9.85
N VAL A 92 3.44 -2.06 -9.33
CA VAL A 92 3.14 -2.16 -7.89
C VAL A 92 2.43 -3.48 -7.68
N LYS A 93 2.95 -4.32 -6.79
CA LYS A 93 2.31 -5.58 -6.41
C LYS A 93 1.35 -5.32 -5.27
N VAL A 94 0.10 -5.70 -5.45
CA VAL A 94 -0.88 -5.87 -4.37
C VAL A 94 -0.91 -7.34 -4.01
N THR A 95 -0.83 -7.64 -2.71
CA THR A 95 -0.98 -8.97 -2.15
C THR A 95 -2.31 -9.04 -1.41
N PHE A 96 -3.20 -9.93 -1.83
CA PHE A 96 -4.40 -10.29 -1.08
C PHE A 96 -4.16 -11.60 -0.33
N PHE A 97 -4.23 -11.57 1.00
CA PHE A 97 -3.87 -12.74 1.82
C PHE A 97 -4.86 -13.90 1.69
N ARG A 98 -6.14 -13.58 1.49
CA ARG A 98 -7.21 -14.54 1.15
C ARG A 98 -7.65 -14.41 -0.31
N GLY A 99 -6.69 -14.20 -1.20
CA GLY A 99 -6.92 -13.91 -2.63
C GLY A 99 -7.67 -15.01 -3.40
N THR A 100 -7.59 -16.28 -2.99
CA THR A 100 -8.36 -17.37 -3.62
C THR A 100 -9.86 -17.29 -3.38
N SER A 101 -10.29 -16.55 -2.37
CA SER A 101 -11.69 -16.41 -1.98
C SER A 101 -12.34 -15.17 -2.59
N LEU A 102 -11.62 -14.45 -3.45
CA LEU A 102 -12.11 -13.27 -4.14
C LEU A 102 -12.72 -13.65 -5.49
N GLU A 103 -13.74 -12.90 -5.91
CA GLU A 103 -14.40 -13.05 -7.20
C GLU A 103 -14.32 -11.73 -8.01
N PRO A 104 -13.75 -11.76 -9.23
CA PRO A 104 -12.96 -12.85 -9.80
C PRO A 104 -11.66 -13.06 -9.02
N VAL A 105 -11.10 -14.28 -9.07
CA VAL A 105 -9.82 -14.57 -8.41
C VAL A 105 -8.69 -13.77 -9.08
N PRO A 106 -7.88 -12.97 -8.36
CA PRO A 106 -6.74 -12.30 -8.96
C PRO A 106 -5.77 -13.32 -9.58
N ALA A 107 -5.30 -13.03 -10.80
CA ALA A 107 -4.59 -14.00 -11.61
C ALA A 107 -3.19 -14.38 -11.07
N GLY A 108 -2.55 -13.50 -10.31
CA GLY A 108 -1.20 -13.72 -9.80
C GLY A 108 -1.14 -14.82 -8.76
N LYS A 109 -0.43 -15.92 -9.06
CA LYS A 109 -0.28 -17.06 -8.13
C LYS A 109 0.80 -16.80 -7.08
N SER A 110 0.60 -17.35 -5.89
CA SER A 110 1.58 -17.37 -4.80
C SER A 110 2.01 -18.80 -4.48
N LYS A 111 3.16 -18.94 -3.81
CA LYS A 111 3.56 -20.21 -3.17
C LYS A 111 2.69 -20.52 -1.96
N HIS A 112 2.12 -19.50 -1.33
CA HIS A 112 1.12 -19.67 -0.27
C HIS A 112 -0.24 -19.96 -0.92
N PRO A 113 -0.94 -21.03 -0.51
CA PRO A 113 -2.08 -21.57 -1.26
C PRO A 113 -3.22 -20.55 -1.44
N GLU A 114 -3.48 -19.73 -0.41
CA GLU A 114 -4.61 -18.81 -0.36
C GLU A 114 -4.28 -17.41 -0.92
N VAL A 115 -2.99 -17.08 -1.03
CA VAL A 115 -2.56 -15.74 -1.44
C VAL A 115 -2.67 -15.59 -2.95
N ARG A 116 -3.16 -14.43 -3.40
CA ARG A 116 -3.08 -14.01 -4.81
C ARG A 116 -2.53 -12.61 -4.95
N TYR A 117 -1.88 -12.37 -6.09
CA TYR A 117 -1.27 -11.09 -6.42
C TYR A 117 -2.05 -10.40 -7.55
N LEU A 118 -2.08 -9.08 -7.46
CA LEU A 118 -2.42 -8.19 -8.56
C LEU A 118 -1.20 -7.31 -8.84
N ASP A 119 -0.62 -7.45 -10.02
CA ASP A 119 0.50 -6.63 -10.48
C ASP A 119 -0.06 -5.48 -11.32
N ILE A 120 -0.03 -4.27 -10.75
CA ILE A 120 -0.56 -3.08 -11.40
C ILE A 120 0.58 -2.41 -12.16
N HIS A 121 0.44 -2.35 -13.48
CA HIS A 121 1.38 -1.67 -14.37
C HIS A 121 0.93 -0.23 -14.65
N GLU A 122 1.85 0.58 -15.18
CA GLU A 122 1.56 1.97 -15.53
C GLU A 122 0.38 2.06 -16.50
N GLY A 123 -0.63 2.87 -16.17
CA GLY A 123 -1.87 2.99 -16.94
C GLY A 123 -2.86 1.82 -16.80
N GLY A 124 -2.49 0.72 -16.13
CA GLY A 124 -3.31 -0.50 -16.02
C GLY A 124 -3.95 -0.69 -14.65
N PHE A 125 -4.81 0.25 -14.22
CA PHE A 125 -5.50 0.15 -12.92
C PHE A 125 -7.02 0.24 -13.10
N ASP A 126 -7.71 -0.88 -12.88
CA ASP A 126 -9.17 -0.95 -12.82
C ASP A 126 -9.62 -0.68 -11.37
N GLU A 127 -10.02 0.58 -11.12
CA GLU A 127 -10.41 1.05 -9.80
C GLU A 127 -11.71 0.38 -9.30
N ALA A 128 -12.65 0.08 -10.20
CA ALA A 128 -13.92 -0.53 -9.83
C ALA A 128 -13.72 -1.99 -9.40
N GLN A 129 -12.93 -2.75 -10.17
CA GLN A 129 -12.58 -4.13 -9.79
C GLN A 129 -11.74 -4.16 -8.51
N PHE A 130 -10.82 -3.21 -8.33
CA PHE A 130 -10.02 -3.12 -7.11
C PHE A 130 -10.89 -2.85 -5.87
N ALA A 131 -11.84 -1.90 -5.96
CA ALA A 131 -12.78 -1.61 -4.88
C ALA A 131 -13.63 -2.85 -4.52
N ALA A 132 -14.11 -3.59 -5.51
CA ALA A 132 -14.85 -4.83 -5.29
C ALA A 132 -14.00 -5.89 -4.55
N TRP A 133 -12.71 -6.02 -4.86
CA TRP A 133 -11.80 -6.91 -4.15
C TRP A 133 -11.49 -6.46 -2.73
N VAL A 134 -11.31 -5.16 -2.50
CA VAL A 134 -11.09 -4.62 -1.15
C VAL A 134 -12.29 -4.93 -0.25
N ARG A 135 -13.51 -4.67 -0.74
CA ARG A 135 -14.74 -4.97 0.00
C ARG A 135 -14.84 -6.45 0.38
N GLN A 136 -14.59 -7.34 -0.58
CA GLN A 136 -14.58 -8.78 -0.34
C GLN A 136 -13.50 -9.18 0.67
N ALA A 137 -12.25 -8.73 0.46
CA ALA A 137 -11.12 -9.08 1.31
C ALA A 137 -11.30 -8.62 2.76
N SER A 138 -11.93 -7.46 2.97
CA SER A 138 -12.23 -6.94 4.31
C SER A 138 -13.25 -7.77 5.10
N GLY A 139 -14.09 -8.55 4.40
CA GLY A 139 -15.06 -9.46 5.03
C GLY A 139 -14.52 -10.85 5.34
N LEU A 140 -13.26 -11.14 4.99
CA LEU A 140 -12.62 -12.43 5.21
C LEU A 140 -11.72 -12.41 6.46
N PRO A 141 -11.41 -13.58 7.04
CA PRO A 141 -10.41 -13.64 8.11
C PRO A 141 -9.07 -13.05 7.66
N GLY A 142 -8.60 -12.04 8.40
CA GLY A 142 -7.28 -11.44 8.16
C GLY A 142 -6.14 -12.41 8.47
N GLU A 143 -4.97 -12.11 7.93
CA GLU A 143 -3.74 -12.86 8.20
C GLU A 143 -2.97 -12.23 9.35
N LYS A 144 -2.55 -13.06 10.31
CA LYS A 144 -1.71 -12.64 11.43
C LYS A 144 -0.24 -12.67 11.01
N LEU A 145 0.33 -11.49 10.82
CA LEU A 145 1.73 -11.28 10.45
C LEU A 145 2.38 -10.34 11.44
#